data_AF-A0A2M8QGQ7-F1
#
_entry.id   AF-A0A2M8QGQ7-F1
#
_cell.length_a   1.000
_cell.length_b   1.000
_cell.length_c   1.000
_cell.angle_alpha   90.00
_cell.angle_beta   90.00
_cell.angle_gamma   90.00
#
_symmetry.space_group_name_H-M   'P 1'
#
loop_
_entity.id
_entity.type
_entity.pdbx_description
1 polymer ?
#
loop_
_entity_poly.entity_id
_entity_poly.type
_entity_poly.pdbx_seq_one_letter_code
_entity_poly.pdbx_strand_id
1 'polypeptide(L)' 'MYLFDMKNGKKKLAYGQSPEDALQILAFRLTEEEMAQIIPDKYIKINQRQLQAYVDELG' A
#
# COMPACT_ATOMS: atom_id res chain seq x y z
N MET A 1 -1.64 7.21 -6.37
CA MET A 1 -1.90 6.27 -5.26
C MET A 1 -0.97 5.09 -5.44
N TYR A 2 -0.47 4.54 -4.34
CA TYR A 2 0.41 3.39 -4.37
C TYR A 2 -0.25 2.26 -3.57
N LEU A 3 -0.41 1.12 -4.21
CA LEU A 3 -0.83 -0.12 -3.57
C LEU A 3 0.41 -0.92 -3.25
N PHE A 4 0.64 -1.19 -1.98
CA PHE A 4 1.71 -2.05 -1.52
C PHE A 4 1.18 -3.46 -1.27
N ASP A 5 1.87 -4.46 -1.79
CA ASP A 5 1.53 -5.85 -1.50
C ASP A 5 1.93 -6.20 -0.06
N MET A 6 1.06 -6.95 0.61
CA MET A 6 1.33 -7.54 1.91
C MET A 6 1.64 -9.03 1.76
N LYS A 7 2.46 -9.57 2.67
CA LYS A 7 2.77 -11.00 2.75
C LYS A 7 1.52 -11.87 2.96
N ASN A 8 0.46 -11.31 3.54
CA ASN A 8 -0.81 -11.98 3.75
C ASN A 8 -1.71 -12.02 2.50
N GLY A 9 -1.21 -11.58 1.32
CA GLY A 9 -1.94 -11.58 0.05
C GLY A 9 -2.87 -10.37 -0.16
N LYS A 10 -3.09 -9.57 0.88
CA LYS A 10 -3.80 -8.28 0.80
C LYS A 10 -2.92 -7.17 0.28
N LYS A 11 -3.53 -6.04 -0.07
CA LYS A 11 -2.82 -4.83 -0.48
C LYS A 11 -3.19 -3.66 0.42
N LYS A 12 -2.23 -2.76 0.61
CA LYS A 12 -2.40 -1.56 1.41
C LYS A 12 -2.28 -0.32 0.54
N LEU A 13 -3.29 0.53 0.61
CA LEU A 13 -3.32 1.79 -0.13
C LEU A 13 -2.58 2.88 0.65
N ALA A 14 -1.61 3.50 0.02
CA ALA A 14 -1.02 4.75 0.46
C ALA A 14 -1.09 5.86 -0.59
N TYR A 15 -1.03 7.07 -0.06
CA TYR A 15 -0.98 8.31 -0.80
C TYR A 15 0.35 8.95 -0.48
N GLY A 16 1.09 9.32 -1.51
CA GLY A 16 2.36 10.02 -1.40
C GLY A 16 2.75 10.55 -2.76
N GLN A 17 3.69 11.49 -2.78
CA GLN A 17 4.22 12.02 -4.06
C GLN A 17 5.08 10.96 -4.76
N SER A 18 5.83 10.18 -3.97
CA SER A 18 6.71 9.09 -4.38
C SER A 18 6.35 7.80 -3.65
N PRO A 19 6.79 6.61 -4.13
CA PRO A 19 6.59 5.36 -3.41
C PRO A 19 7.23 5.38 -2.01
N GLU A 20 8.39 6.03 -1.83
CA GLU A 20 9.03 6.20 -0.52
C GLU A 20 8.19 7.04 0.44
N ASP A 21 7.64 8.16 -0.06
CA ASP A 21 6.76 9.06 0.68
C ASP A 21 5.46 8.35 1.08
N ALA A 22 4.88 7.59 0.14
CA ALA A 22 3.70 6.77 0.38
C ALA A 22 4.00 5.70 1.43
N LEU A 23 5.15 5.03 1.37
CA LEU A 23 5.59 4.03 2.35
C LEU A 23 5.81 4.66 3.74
N GLN A 24 6.41 5.85 3.82
CA GLN A 24 6.56 6.56 5.09
C GLN A 24 5.21 6.90 5.71
N ILE A 25 4.27 7.45 4.93
CA ILE A 25 2.90 7.77 5.40
C ILE A 25 2.19 6.49 5.88
N LEU A 26 2.40 5.39 5.16
CA LEU A 26 1.87 4.08 5.51
C LEU A 26 2.47 3.61 6.86
N ALA A 27 3.79 3.72 7.04
CA ALA A 27 4.48 3.41 8.28
C ALA A 27 4.06 4.31 9.47
N PHE A 28 3.72 5.58 9.24
CA PHE A 28 3.18 6.46 10.28
C PHE A 28 1.78 6.05 10.76
N ARG A 29 1.00 5.40 9.88
CA ARG A 29 -0.40 5.03 10.17
C ARG A 29 -0.54 3.59 10.66
N LEU A 30 0.43 2.74 10.31
CA LEU A 30 0.40 1.32 10.60
C LEU A 30 1.27 1.01 11.79
N THR A 31 0.90 -0.06 12.50
CA THR A 31 1.73 -0.63 13.55
C THR A 31 2.94 -1.34 12.94
N GLU A 32 3.97 -1.54 13.74
CA GLU A 32 5.20 -2.24 13.33
C GLU A 32 4.89 -3.64 12.76
N GLU A 33 3.88 -4.32 13.31
CA GLU A 33 3.41 -5.63 12.84
C GLU A 33 2.84 -5.58 11.42
N GLU A 34 1.98 -4.61 11.13
CA GLU A 34 1.41 -4.41 9.79
C GLU A 34 2.47 -3.95 8.80
N MET A 35 3.37 -3.07 9.22
CA MET A 35 4.48 -2.60 8.40
C MET A 35 5.45 -3.75 8.05
N ALA A 36 5.65 -4.71 8.96
CA ALA A 36 6.43 -5.92 8.69
C ALA A 36 5.76 -6.87 7.67
N GLN A 37 4.44 -6.78 7.49
CA GLN A 37 3.72 -7.49 6.44
C GLN A 37 3.86 -6.81 5.08
N ILE A 38 4.13 -5.51 5.02
CA ILE A 38 4.27 -4.77 3.77
C ILE A 38 5.56 -5.18 3.05
N ILE A 39 5.47 -5.32 1.72
CA ILE A 39 6.60 -5.58 0.85
C ILE A 39 6.95 -4.25 0.13
N PRO A 40 7.89 -3.45 0.64
CA PRO A 40 8.20 -2.13 0.09
C PRO A 40 8.73 -2.18 -1.36
N ASP A 41 9.26 -3.33 -1.77
CA ASP A 41 9.76 -3.58 -3.13
C ASP A 41 8.62 -3.91 -4.11
N LYS A 42 7.48 -4.40 -3.61
CA LYS A 42 6.29 -4.73 -4.41
C LYS A 42 5.21 -3.69 -4.19
N TYR A 43 5.17 -2.72 -5.10
CA TYR A 43 4.11 -1.74 -5.16
C TYR A 43 3.64 -1.50 -6.58
N ILE A 44 2.37 -1.11 -6.69
CA ILE A 44 1.74 -0.77 -7.96
C ILE A 44 1.22 0.65 -7.85
N LYS A 45 1.68 1.50 -8.77
CA LYS A 45 1.13 2.85 -8.90
C LYS A 45 -0.21 2.75 -9.63
N ILE A 46 -1.27 3.10 -8.92
CA ILE A 46 -2.62 3.12 -9.47
C ILE A 46 -3.23 4.52 -9.47
N ASN A 47 -4.15 4.72 -10.40
CA ASN A 47 -5.04 5.88 -10.44
C ASN A 47 -6.39 5.59 -9.76
N GLN A 48 -7.15 6.65 -9.47
CA GLN A 48 -8.43 6.56 -8.74
C GLN A 48 -9.44 5.60 -9.41
N ARG A 49 -9.46 5.56 -10.74
CA ARG A 49 -10.32 4.64 -11.50
C ARG A 49 -9.92 3.18 -11.34
N GLN A 50 -8.64 2.90 -11.17
CA GLN A 50 -8.14 1.55 -10.97
C GLN A 50 -8.38 1.07 -9.53
N LEU A 51 -8.50 1.97 -8.55
CA LEU A 51 -8.77 1.61 -7.16
C LEU A 51 -10.00 0.70 -7.01
N GLN A 52 -11.05 0.95 -7.80
CA GLN A 52 -12.25 0.10 -7.80
C GLN A 52 -11.98 -1.36 -8.18
N ALA A 53 -10.97 -1.63 -9.01
CA ALA A 53 -10.60 -2.99 -9.37
C ALA A 53 -9.81 -3.72 -8.27
N TYR A 54 -9.15 -2.96 -7.38
CA TYR A 54 -8.32 -3.50 -6.29
C TYR A 54 -9.01 -3.37 -4.93
N VAL A 55 -10.23 -2.82 -4.86
CA VAL A 55 -10.92 -2.55 -3.60
C VAL A 55 -11.22 -3.85 -2.83
N ASP A 56 -11.50 -4.93 -3.55
CA ASP A 56 -11.69 -6.27 -3.00
C ASP A 56 -10.39 -6.89 -2.44
N GLU A 57 -9.22 -6.41 -2.90
CA GLU A 57 -7.90 -6.86 -2.43
C GLU A 57 -7.34 -5.99 -1.29
N LEU A 58 -8.03 -4.91 -0.93
CA LEU A 58 -7.66 -4.05 0.19
C LEU A 58 -8.03 -4.71 1.52
N GLY A 59 -7.18 -4.56 2.55
CA GLY A 59 -7.69 -4.73 3.91
C GLY A 59 -6.70 -4.69 5.04
#